data_AF-A0A6I6K3R7-F1
#
_entry.id   AF-A0A6I6K3R7-F1
#
_cell.length_a   1.000
_cell.length_b   1.000
_cell.length_c   1.000
_cell.angle_alpha   90.00
_cell.angle_beta   90.00
_cell.angle_gamma   90.00
#
_symmetry.space_group_name_H-M   'P 1'
#
loop_
_entity.id
_entity.type
_entity.pdbx_description
1 polymer ?
#
loop_
_entity_poly.entity_id
_entity_poly.type
_entity_poly.pdbx_seq_one_letter_code
_entity_poly.pdbx_strand_id
1 'polypeptide(L)'
;MKKILFFTLSLLFTLSCSDDLTKDELVDSPSVVLISDNIESSDIIINVMGSIRQIYKNAYIDYIKTKSFDLYEATYHLEVAAKSYPDNTYFVVIVEPGAGSGRMVCKDNSGRRYLIPDNGVASRLMLNGELSEFYSVTNSDVLEGGNYQNMSIEDFYSSATVALLEDKPLSNFGEILNSPETIQISQPNKNGTTITGQILYIDNFGNCHSNISNDLMSEFDLGDLLKIEINGEKTFFAKLGTTYSSVGNSQNVGFIDASLKLRLAVNVGDLSLRYAINAGDKIKITKSSARVGILYYNKSSVATSITGGMKEKLSELGLSETNFIQFIERDADNDASRLFDLIQEILDADVDIFLSVSTPASQAAVNNVPEEIPLIFTYVTDPESSGILDTRGNLTGLSDATNFNDYLSFVKRIMPNLKNAGRLYNPYESNSAFAQSQLVSLMRFYNLNFTSVGIPSINAVYEGYWSLANNSNIEAILVAADNTVSDGMTELTGLAIKDKIPVIGDSFQHCEDGALASISIDYEKLASSTGEQIAAVLLGANPDEEEIKYFSTDVIALNTKTATDIGFTIPSEILSEAKYTYSTND
;
A
#
# COMPACT_ATOMS: atom_id res chain seq x y z
N MET A 1 -22.74 -51.16 54.62
CA MET A 1 -22.28 -51.24 53.22
C MET A 1 -22.09 -49.81 52.70
N LYS A 2 -20.84 -49.46 52.31
CA LYS A 2 -20.39 -48.39 51.37
C LYS A 2 -20.87 -46.94 51.64
N LYS A 3 -20.12 -45.84 51.51
CA LYS A 3 -18.73 -45.41 51.18
C LYS A 3 -18.79 -43.87 51.43
N ILE A 4 -18.01 -43.26 52.33
CA ILE A 4 -16.71 -42.57 52.11
C ILE A 4 -16.72 -41.57 50.93
N LEU A 5 -16.50 -40.25 51.19
CA LEU A 5 -15.27 -39.52 50.83
C LEU A 5 -15.20 -38.06 51.40
N PHE A 6 -14.28 -37.86 52.35
CA PHE A 6 -13.33 -36.77 52.62
C PHE A 6 -13.68 -35.27 52.42
N PHE A 7 -13.65 -34.55 53.55
CA PHE A 7 -13.25 -33.14 53.68
C PHE A 7 -11.86 -33.12 54.34
N THR A 8 -10.84 -32.56 53.68
CA THR A 8 -9.52 -32.35 54.28
C THR A 8 -9.38 -30.96 54.89
N LEU A 9 -8.92 -31.00 56.13
CA LEU A 9 -8.58 -29.94 57.07
C LEU A 9 -7.31 -29.19 56.61
N SER A 10 -7.33 -27.86 56.58
CA SER A 10 -6.10 -27.05 56.52
C SER A 10 -5.98 -26.24 57.81
N LEU A 11 -5.07 -26.69 58.67
CA LEU A 11 -4.74 -26.15 59.98
C LEU A 11 -3.68 -25.04 59.84
N LEU A 12 -3.91 -23.92 60.55
CA LEU A 12 -2.97 -22.83 60.76
C LEU A 12 -1.64 -23.33 61.37
N PHE A 13 -0.53 -22.76 60.91
CA PHE A 13 0.63 -22.45 61.73
C PHE A 13 1.18 -21.08 61.34
N THR A 14 1.22 -20.18 62.32
CA THR A 14 1.82 -18.84 62.28
C THR A 14 3.21 -18.85 62.90
N LEU A 15 4.04 -17.86 62.52
CA LEU A 15 5.25 -17.25 63.13
C LEU A 15 6.41 -17.21 62.13
N SER A 16 7.17 -16.15 61.89
CA SER A 16 7.08 -14.70 62.15
C SER A 16 8.35 -14.12 61.49
N CYS A 17 8.24 -13.11 60.64
CA CYS A 17 9.27 -12.10 60.47
C CYS A 17 8.65 -10.90 59.75
N SER A 18 8.64 -9.80 60.50
CA SER A 18 8.50 -8.39 60.12
C SER A 18 8.90 -8.07 58.68
N ASP A 19 7.96 -7.55 57.92
CA ASP A 19 7.92 -6.11 57.59
C ASP A 19 6.47 -5.81 57.14
N ASP A 20 5.62 -5.52 58.12
CA ASP A 20 4.31 -4.91 57.87
C ASP A 20 4.58 -3.47 57.39
N LEU A 21 4.71 -3.28 56.07
CA LEU A 21 4.41 -2.00 55.44
C LEU A 21 2.93 -1.73 55.71
N THR A 22 2.66 -0.88 56.69
CA THR A 22 1.29 -0.49 57.01
C THR A 22 0.66 0.13 55.77
N LYS A 23 -0.64 -0.11 55.57
CA LYS A 23 -1.41 0.44 54.45
C LYS A 23 -1.38 1.98 54.39
N ASP A 24 -0.94 2.64 55.47
CA ASP A 24 -0.73 4.09 55.57
C ASP A 24 0.62 4.54 54.96
N GLU A 25 1.65 3.70 54.87
CA GLU A 25 2.94 4.05 54.22
C GLU A 25 2.90 3.99 52.69
N LEU A 26 1.91 3.30 52.12
CA LEU A 26 1.66 3.23 50.68
C LEU A 26 0.94 4.48 50.13
N VAL A 27 0.48 5.38 51.00
CA VAL A 27 -0.40 6.51 50.64
C VAL A 27 0.35 7.83 50.39
N ASP A 28 1.63 7.94 50.77
CA ASP A 28 2.34 9.24 50.82
C ASP A 28 3.59 9.37 49.92
N SER A 29 3.79 8.43 48.99
CA SER A 29 4.89 8.54 48.03
C SER A 29 4.43 9.26 46.76
N PRO A 30 5.09 10.37 46.35
CA PRO A 30 4.67 11.10 45.17
C PRO A 30 4.83 10.23 43.92
N SER A 31 3.89 10.37 43.01
CA SER A 31 3.98 9.85 41.64
C SER A 31 4.54 10.96 40.75
N VAL A 32 5.63 10.68 40.04
CA VAL A 32 6.29 11.63 39.15
C VAL A 32 6.36 11.04 37.75
N VAL A 33 5.89 11.78 36.76
CA VAL A 33 6.10 11.48 35.35
C VAL A 33 7.19 12.41 34.83
N LEU A 34 8.30 11.82 34.41
CA LEU A 34 9.45 12.52 33.85
C LEU A 34 9.47 12.30 32.33
N ILE A 35 9.22 13.35 31.56
CA ILE A 35 9.24 13.33 30.09
C ILE A 35 10.51 14.03 29.61
N SER A 36 11.36 13.35 28.84
CA SER A 36 12.59 13.96 28.34
C SER A 36 13.03 13.41 26.98
N ASP A 37 13.82 14.19 26.26
CA ASP A 37 14.47 13.81 25.00
C ASP A 37 15.90 13.24 25.22
N ASN A 38 16.33 13.19 26.48
CA ASN A 38 17.56 12.53 26.92
C ASN A 38 17.39 11.00 26.99
N ILE A 39 18.49 10.30 27.24
CA ILE A 39 18.44 8.89 27.66
C ILE A 39 18.31 8.81 29.19
N GLU A 40 17.66 7.77 29.71
CA GLU A 40 17.43 7.61 31.15
C GLU A 40 18.76 7.58 31.95
N SER A 41 19.82 7.08 31.33
CA SER A 41 21.16 7.02 31.93
C SER A 41 21.99 8.30 31.78
N SER A 42 21.39 9.42 31.38
CA SER A 42 22.09 10.71 31.27
C SER A 42 22.25 11.37 32.65
N ASP A 43 23.30 12.18 32.81
CA ASP A 43 23.61 12.85 34.09
C ASP A 43 22.41 13.65 34.62
N ILE A 44 21.71 14.37 33.74
CA ILE A 44 20.50 15.12 34.08
C ILE A 44 19.38 14.24 34.64
N ILE A 45 19.05 13.13 33.99
CA ILE A 45 17.97 12.26 34.44
C ILE A 45 18.36 11.53 35.73
N ILE A 46 19.60 11.05 35.82
CA ILE A 46 20.13 10.41 37.03
C ILE A 46 20.07 11.37 38.22
N ASN A 47 20.49 12.63 38.05
CA ASN A 47 20.50 13.63 39.12
C ASN A 47 19.08 13.99 39.57
N VAL A 48 18.16 14.25 38.63
CA VAL A 48 16.76 14.56 38.97
C VAL A 48 16.10 13.39 39.71
N MET A 49 16.20 12.16 39.18
CA MET A 49 15.65 10.97 39.85
C MET A 49 16.31 10.70 41.21
N GLY A 50 17.62 10.95 41.31
CA GLY A 50 18.39 10.83 42.55
C GLY A 50 17.91 11.80 43.61
N SER A 51 17.76 13.09 43.28
CA SER A 51 17.30 14.13 44.19
C SER A 51 15.87 13.88 44.69
N ILE A 52 14.97 13.39 43.82
CA ILE A 52 13.63 12.96 44.24
C ILE A 52 13.74 11.85 45.30
N ARG A 53 14.53 10.80 45.04
CA ARG A 53 14.65 9.63 45.92
C ARG A 53 15.41 9.89 47.22
N GLN A 54 16.25 10.92 47.27
CA GLN A 54 16.90 11.35 48.51
C GLN A 54 15.88 11.85 49.55
N ILE A 55 14.80 12.48 49.08
CA ILE A 55 13.73 13.03 49.93
C ILE A 55 12.60 12.00 50.08
N TYR A 56 12.14 11.46 48.95
CA TYR A 56 11.04 10.51 48.86
C TYR A 56 11.57 9.13 48.44
N LYS A 57 12.06 8.36 49.41
CA LYS A 57 12.72 7.05 49.18
C LYS A 57 11.91 6.08 48.32
N ASN A 58 10.58 6.14 48.43
CA ASN A 58 9.63 5.26 47.74
C ASN A 58 8.88 5.97 46.60
N ALA A 59 9.36 7.12 46.13
CA ALA A 59 8.75 7.84 45.01
C ALA A 59 8.62 6.94 43.78
N TYR A 60 7.43 6.96 43.18
CA TYR A 60 7.15 6.28 41.93
C TYR A 60 7.52 7.23 40.80
N ILE A 61 8.51 6.87 39.97
CA ILE A 61 8.98 7.71 38.87
C ILE A 61 8.83 6.92 37.58
N ASP A 62 7.94 7.37 36.71
CA ASP A 62 7.83 6.88 35.34
C ASP A 62 8.60 7.78 34.39
N TYR A 63 9.48 7.17 33.58
CA TYR A 63 10.28 7.86 32.59
C TYR A 63 9.71 7.65 31.19
N ILE A 64 9.38 8.76 30.51
CA ILE A 64 8.88 8.76 29.13
C ILE A 64 9.91 9.45 28.24
N LYS A 65 10.52 8.68 27.34
CA LYS A 65 11.46 9.21 26.36
C LYS A 65 10.74 9.78 25.14
N THR A 66 11.18 10.94 24.67
CA THR A 66 10.79 11.59 23.40
C THR A 66 11.95 11.53 22.40
N LYS A 67 11.69 11.75 21.11
CA LYS A 67 12.76 12.00 20.14
C LYS A 67 13.51 13.29 20.49
N SER A 68 14.82 13.26 20.28
CA SER A 68 15.71 14.41 20.50
C SER A 68 15.16 15.65 19.81
N PHE A 69 14.98 16.73 20.59
CA PHE A 69 14.53 18.03 20.13
C PHE A 69 13.09 18.10 19.57
N ASP A 70 12.28 17.04 19.68
CA ASP A 70 10.94 16.97 19.10
C ASP A 70 9.87 17.49 20.09
N LEU A 71 9.51 18.77 19.94
CA LEU A 71 8.47 19.40 20.76
C LEU A 71 7.08 18.81 20.51
N TYR A 72 6.77 18.37 19.29
CA TYR A 72 5.44 17.84 18.98
C TYR A 72 5.20 16.49 19.68
N GLU A 73 6.20 15.62 19.67
CA GLU A 73 6.18 14.38 20.43
C GLU A 73 6.11 14.63 21.95
N ALA A 74 6.90 15.56 22.46
CA ALA A 74 6.86 15.93 23.87
C ALA A 74 5.48 16.46 24.31
N THR A 75 4.86 17.34 23.51
CA THR A 75 3.51 17.84 23.76
C THR A 75 2.45 16.73 23.67
N TYR A 76 2.62 15.75 22.77
CA TYR A 76 1.73 14.60 22.70
C TYR A 76 1.84 13.71 23.94
N HIS A 77 3.05 13.31 24.33
CA HIS A 77 3.27 12.48 25.51
C HIS A 77 2.78 13.16 26.79
N LEU A 78 3.00 14.47 26.92
CA LEU A 78 2.49 15.25 28.04
C LEU A 78 0.96 15.23 28.11
N GLU A 79 0.26 15.41 26.97
CA GLU A 79 -1.20 15.32 26.94
C GLU A 79 -1.72 13.93 27.31
N VAL A 80 -1.10 12.87 26.76
CA VAL A 80 -1.49 11.49 27.05
C VAL A 80 -1.25 11.16 28.52
N ALA A 81 -0.11 11.57 29.06
CA ALA A 81 0.23 11.35 30.47
C ALA A 81 -0.74 12.11 31.39
N ALA A 82 -1.00 13.39 31.13
CA ALA A 82 -1.96 14.18 31.91
C ALA A 82 -3.37 13.56 31.92
N LYS A 83 -3.78 12.85 30.86
CA LYS A 83 -5.09 12.18 30.81
C LYS A 83 -5.12 10.81 31.48
N SER A 84 -3.97 10.16 31.63
CA SER A 84 -3.89 8.75 32.03
C SER A 84 -3.44 8.55 33.48
N TYR A 85 -2.66 9.49 34.02
CA TYR A 85 -2.09 9.39 35.36
C TYR A 85 -3.04 9.94 36.45
N PRO A 86 -2.98 9.41 37.68
CA PRO A 86 -3.88 9.79 38.78
C PRO A 86 -3.70 11.24 39.25
N ASP A 87 -4.67 11.74 40.03
CA ASP A 87 -4.71 13.13 40.54
C ASP A 87 -3.54 13.52 41.47
N ASN A 88 -2.76 12.56 41.98
CA ASN A 88 -1.59 12.80 42.84
C ASN A 88 -0.24 12.78 42.07
N THR A 89 -0.27 12.93 40.75
CA THR A 89 0.91 12.91 39.89
C THR A 89 1.49 14.32 39.66
N TYR A 90 2.81 14.41 39.73
CA TYR A 90 3.62 15.56 39.32
C TYR A 90 4.22 15.30 37.94
N PHE A 91 4.22 16.30 37.07
CA PHE A 91 4.81 16.19 35.73
C PHE A 91 6.05 17.06 35.62
N VAL A 92 7.16 16.45 35.22
CA VAL A 92 8.42 17.14 34.96
C VAL A 92 8.80 16.89 33.51
N VAL A 93 8.97 17.97 32.75
CA VAL A 93 9.35 17.88 31.34
C VAL A 93 10.71 18.53 31.13
N ILE A 94 11.61 17.80 30.47
CA ILE A 94 12.99 18.19 30.17
C ILE A 94 13.23 17.97 28.68
N VAL A 95 12.69 18.86 27.85
CA VAL A 95 12.84 18.86 26.38
C VAL A 95 13.11 20.29 25.96
N GLU A 96 14.39 20.65 25.79
CA GLU A 96 14.84 22.02 25.53
C GLU A 96 15.71 22.07 24.25
N PRO A 97 15.11 22.15 23.05
CA PRO A 97 15.85 22.29 21.79
C PRO A 97 16.42 23.70 21.62
N GLY A 98 17.49 24.02 22.36
CA GLY A 98 18.22 25.28 22.26
C GLY A 98 18.63 25.85 23.62
N ALA A 99 19.49 26.87 23.60
CA ALA A 99 19.84 27.63 24.79
C ALA A 99 18.82 28.75 25.03
N GLY A 100 18.19 28.79 26.21
CA GLY A 100 17.52 30.00 26.70
C GLY A 100 16.00 30.05 26.71
N SER A 101 15.28 28.92 26.60
CA SER A 101 13.85 28.92 26.97
C SER A 101 13.69 29.18 28.46
N GLY A 102 12.67 29.98 28.83
CA GLY A 102 12.26 30.08 30.23
C GLY A 102 11.82 28.72 30.76
N ARG A 103 11.72 28.57 32.08
CA ARG A 103 11.04 27.41 32.69
C ARG A 103 9.90 27.92 33.54
N MET A 104 8.82 27.15 33.59
CA MET A 104 7.62 27.51 34.29
C MET A 104 7.07 26.37 35.13
N VAL A 105 6.33 26.76 36.17
CA VAL A 105 5.41 25.88 36.87
C VAL A 105 3.97 26.29 36.63
N CYS A 106 3.09 25.31 36.54
CA CYS A 106 1.65 25.51 36.44
C CYS A 106 0.90 24.35 37.07
N LYS A 107 -0.42 24.45 37.12
CA LYS A 107 -1.29 23.35 37.57
C LYS A 107 -2.47 23.13 36.64
N ASP A 108 -3.00 21.91 36.66
CA ASP A 108 -4.24 21.59 35.97
C ASP A 108 -5.49 21.74 36.85
N ASN A 109 -6.65 21.46 36.26
CA ASN A 109 -7.95 21.54 36.92
C ASN A 109 -8.12 20.56 38.10
N SER A 110 -7.32 19.48 38.15
CA SER A 110 -7.27 18.55 39.30
C SER A 110 -6.30 19.01 40.38
N GLY A 111 -5.53 20.07 40.14
CA GLY A 111 -4.49 20.57 41.04
C GLY A 111 -3.14 19.86 40.89
N ARG A 112 -2.99 18.96 39.92
CA ARG A 112 -1.68 18.35 39.60
C ARG A 112 -0.74 19.41 39.09
N ARG A 113 0.54 19.28 39.43
CA ARG A 113 1.55 20.32 39.20
C ARG A 113 2.53 19.90 38.12
N TYR A 114 2.97 20.88 37.35
CA TYR A 114 3.82 20.70 36.18
C TYR A 114 5.04 21.59 36.34
N LEU A 115 6.24 21.06 36.11
CA LEU A 115 7.48 21.79 35.90
C LEU A 115 7.94 21.53 34.47
N ILE A 116 7.90 22.57 33.63
CA ILE A 116 8.08 22.42 32.18
C ILE A 116 8.87 23.60 31.60
N PRO A 117 9.58 23.41 30.49
CA PRO A 117 10.14 24.52 29.74
C PRO A 117 9.02 25.35 29.11
N ASP A 118 9.21 26.67 29.09
CA ASP A 118 8.34 27.63 28.41
C ASP A 118 8.79 27.77 26.95
N ASN A 119 8.55 26.73 26.16
CA ASN A 119 8.92 26.62 24.74
C ASN A 119 7.77 26.08 23.88
N GLY A 120 6.55 26.10 24.42
CA GLY A 120 5.38 25.54 23.79
C GLY A 120 5.09 24.06 24.08
N VAL A 121 5.87 23.36 24.91
CA VAL A 121 5.58 21.94 25.22
C VAL A 121 4.20 21.71 25.86
N ALA A 122 3.63 22.72 26.54
CA ALA A 122 2.29 22.66 27.12
C ALA A 122 1.14 23.03 26.17
N SER A 123 1.42 23.33 24.90
CA SER A 123 0.44 23.96 23.99
C SER A 123 -0.88 23.20 23.88
N ARG A 124 -0.87 21.87 23.82
CA ARG A 124 -2.11 21.08 23.69
C ARG A 124 -3.00 21.14 24.93
N LEU A 125 -2.40 21.04 26.12
CA LEU A 125 -3.12 21.19 27.39
C LEU A 125 -3.67 22.62 27.54
N MET A 126 -2.88 23.63 27.16
CA MET A 126 -3.31 25.04 27.16
C MET A 126 -4.47 25.29 26.20
N LEU A 127 -4.41 24.77 24.97
CA LEU A 127 -5.48 24.90 23.97
C LEU A 127 -6.79 24.26 24.43
N ASN A 128 -6.73 23.20 25.24
CA ASN A 128 -7.89 22.55 25.84
C ASN A 128 -8.40 23.27 27.10
N GLY A 129 -7.72 24.32 27.58
CA GLY A 129 -8.06 25.01 28.83
C GLY A 129 -7.79 24.16 30.07
N GLU A 130 -6.84 23.22 30.01
CA GLU A 130 -6.56 22.27 31.08
C GLU A 130 -5.53 22.79 32.08
N LEU A 131 -4.75 23.83 31.75
CA LEU A 131 -3.71 24.41 32.60
C LEU A 131 -4.02 25.84 33.03
N SER A 132 -3.59 26.20 34.23
CA SER A 132 -3.75 27.52 34.84
C SER A 132 -2.58 27.86 35.77
N GLU A 133 -2.52 29.12 36.23
CA GLU A 133 -1.54 29.58 37.23
C GLU A 133 -0.09 29.37 36.82
N PHE A 134 0.32 29.97 35.70
CA PHE A 134 1.68 29.91 35.19
C PHE A 134 2.61 30.88 35.93
N TYR A 135 3.72 30.38 36.45
CA TYR A 135 4.77 31.17 37.09
C TYR A 135 6.14 30.80 36.54
N SER A 136 7.00 31.79 36.31
CA SER A 136 8.40 31.56 35.95
C SER A 136 9.15 30.88 37.09
N VAL A 137 10.16 30.08 36.80
CA VAL A 137 11.05 29.48 37.81
C VAL A 137 12.36 30.27 37.87
N THR A 138 12.38 31.34 38.67
CA THR A 138 13.49 32.30 38.76
C THR A 138 13.91 32.60 40.19
N ASN A 139 13.12 32.21 41.19
CA ASN A 139 13.40 32.50 42.60
C ASN A 139 14.59 31.67 43.11
N SER A 140 15.64 32.33 43.59
CA SER A 140 16.83 31.69 44.14
C SER A 140 16.54 30.81 45.36
N ASP A 141 15.53 31.14 46.17
CA ASP A 141 15.20 30.33 47.36
C ASP A 141 14.62 28.96 46.99
N VAL A 142 13.94 28.88 45.84
CA VAL A 142 13.47 27.62 45.25
C VAL A 142 14.63 26.83 44.64
N LEU A 143 15.65 27.53 44.16
CA LEU A 143 16.84 26.98 43.50
C LEU A 143 18.04 26.85 44.45
N GLU A 144 17.80 26.72 45.75
CA GLU A 144 18.84 26.50 46.78
C GLU A 144 19.98 27.56 46.79
N GLY A 145 19.64 28.82 46.50
CA GLY A 145 20.58 29.93 46.38
C GLY A 145 21.26 30.04 45.00
N GLY A 146 20.92 29.15 44.07
CA GLY A 146 21.37 29.16 42.69
C GLY A 146 20.82 30.35 41.89
N ASN A 147 21.61 30.81 40.93
CA ASN A 147 21.15 31.77 39.92
C ASN A 147 20.66 31.00 38.69
N TYR A 148 19.35 31.07 38.40
CA TYR A 148 18.71 30.36 37.29
C TYR A 148 19.37 30.60 35.91
N GLN A 149 20.09 31.72 35.72
CA GLN A 149 20.78 32.04 34.46
C GLN A 149 22.11 31.29 34.28
N ASN A 150 22.77 30.91 35.38
CA ASN A 150 24.13 30.36 35.38
C ASN A 150 24.22 28.96 35.99
N MET A 151 23.12 28.44 36.54
CA MET A 151 23.02 27.11 37.10
C MET A 151 23.06 26.06 35.99
N SER A 152 23.64 24.89 36.27
CA SER A 152 23.55 23.74 35.38
C SER A 152 22.09 23.31 35.22
N ILE A 153 21.75 22.68 34.09
CA ILE A 153 20.37 22.22 33.86
C ILE A 153 20.02 21.11 34.88
N GLU A 154 21.01 20.29 35.23
CA GLU A 154 20.93 19.22 36.21
C GLU A 154 20.54 19.74 37.58
N ASP A 155 21.27 20.73 38.09
CA ASP A 155 21.00 21.30 39.42
C ASP A 155 19.68 22.07 39.41
N PHE A 156 19.38 22.79 38.32
CA PHE A 156 18.14 23.53 38.17
C PHE A 156 16.91 22.61 38.30
N TYR A 157 16.84 21.56 37.47
CA TYR A 157 15.69 20.65 37.49
C TYR A 157 15.65 19.83 38.77
N SER A 158 16.80 19.51 39.37
CA SER A 158 16.84 18.81 40.67
C SER A 158 16.18 19.65 41.76
N SER A 159 16.64 20.89 41.99
CA SER A 159 16.09 21.75 43.04
C SER A 159 14.65 22.17 42.76
N ALA A 160 14.32 22.53 41.51
CA ALA A 160 12.96 22.92 41.15
C ALA A 160 11.96 21.76 41.29
N THR A 161 12.35 20.53 40.92
CA THR A 161 11.48 19.36 41.07
C THR A 161 11.23 19.04 42.54
N VAL A 162 12.28 19.08 43.38
CA VAL A 162 12.13 18.91 44.83
C VAL A 162 11.16 19.93 45.41
N ALA A 163 11.33 21.21 45.07
CA ALA A 163 10.45 22.27 45.53
C ALA A 163 8.99 22.09 45.05
N LEU A 164 8.79 21.50 43.86
CA LEU A 164 7.47 21.17 43.33
C LEU A 164 6.78 20.09 44.17
N LEU A 165 7.53 19.04 44.54
CA LEU A 165 7.06 17.91 45.33
C LEU A 165 6.78 18.25 46.79
N GLU A 166 7.44 19.28 47.34
CA GLU A 166 7.15 19.85 48.66
C GLU A 166 5.86 20.68 48.70
N ASP A 167 5.09 20.72 47.60
CA ASP A 167 3.82 21.43 47.49
C ASP A 167 3.90 22.95 47.78
N LYS A 168 5.08 23.57 47.68
CA LYS A 168 5.28 25.03 47.86
C LYS A 168 4.32 25.83 46.97
N PRO A 169 3.73 26.94 47.43
CA PRO A 169 2.86 27.77 46.58
C PRO A 169 3.54 28.10 45.24
N LEU A 170 2.84 27.95 44.11
CA LEU A 170 3.43 28.18 42.78
C LEU A 170 3.99 29.61 42.62
N SER A 171 3.38 30.59 43.30
CA SER A 171 3.87 31.97 43.38
C SER A 171 5.25 32.12 44.00
N ASN A 172 5.75 31.10 44.72
CA ASN A 172 7.09 31.11 45.28
C ASN A 172 8.17 30.81 44.24
N PHE A 173 7.82 30.23 43.08
CA PHE A 173 8.79 29.89 42.04
C PHE A 173 9.29 31.11 41.26
N GLY A 174 8.46 32.16 41.15
CA GLY A 174 8.82 33.41 40.48
C GLY A 174 7.59 34.26 40.10
N GLU A 175 7.71 35.06 39.06
CA GLU A 175 6.66 35.99 38.61
C GLU A 175 5.57 35.29 37.78
N ILE A 176 4.37 35.88 37.74
CA ILE A 176 3.25 35.40 36.92
C ILE A 176 3.61 35.49 35.44
N LEU A 177 3.45 34.39 34.71
CA LEU A 177 3.58 34.31 33.26
C LEU A 177 2.19 34.48 32.60
N ASN A 178 1.92 35.66 32.06
CA ASN A 178 0.61 35.96 31.44
C ASN A 178 0.49 35.41 30.00
N SER A 179 1.60 35.06 29.36
CA SER A 179 1.61 34.60 27.97
C SER A 179 2.71 33.56 27.76
N PRO A 180 2.53 32.33 28.28
CA PRO A 180 3.46 31.25 27.99
C PRO A 180 3.58 31.01 26.48
N GLU A 181 4.75 30.57 26.05
CA GLU A 181 5.02 30.24 24.66
C GLU A 181 4.12 29.09 24.18
N THR A 182 3.72 29.13 22.92
CA THR A 182 2.93 28.06 22.29
C THR A 182 3.47 27.71 20.90
N ILE A 183 3.45 26.43 20.56
CA ILE A 183 3.66 25.97 19.19
C ILE A 183 2.38 26.18 18.37
N GLN A 184 2.54 26.51 17.09
CA GLN A 184 1.39 26.66 16.21
C GLN A 184 0.78 25.30 15.88
N ILE A 185 -0.44 25.07 16.38
CA ILE A 185 -1.27 23.92 16.04
C ILE A 185 -2.45 24.42 15.21
N SER A 186 -2.50 24.02 13.94
CA SER A 186 -3.57 24.43 13.03
C SER A 186 -4.86 23.70 13.40
N GLN A 187 -5.93 24.43 13.74
CA GLN A 187 -7.21 23.81 14.03
C GLN A 187 -7.76 23.12 12.77
N PRO A 188 -8.26 21.88 12.87
CA PRO A 188 -8.79 21.19 11.72
C PRO A 188 -10.06 21.89 11.22
N ASN A 189 -10.23 21.94 9.91
CA ASN A 189 -11.36 22.59 9.28
C ASN A 189 -11.87 21.76 8.09
N LYS A 190 -13.19 21.68 7.95
CA LYS A 190 -13.86 20.99 6.84
C LYS A 190 -14.57 22.01 5.95
N ASN A 191 -14.36 21.88 4.64
CA ASN A 191 -15.10 22.59 3.61
C ASN A 191 -15.55 21.60 2.54
N GLY A 192 -16.85 21.24 2.57
CA GLY A 192 -17.39 20.17 1.74
C GLY A 192 -16.68 18.83 2.01
N THR A 193 -16.22 18.17 0.95
CA THR A 193 -15.48 16.90 1.00
C THR A 193 -13.97 17.06 1.25
N THR A 194 -13.52 18.27 1.59
CA THR A 194 -12.11 18.54 1.93
C THR A 194 -11.96 18.86 3.40
N ILE A 195 -11.03 18.19 4.06
CA ILE A 195 -10.64 18.43 5.44
C ILE A 195 -9.18 18.86 5.46
N THR A 196 -8.88 19.91 6.19
CA THR A 196 -7.51 20.34 6.49
C THR A 196 -7.23 20.09 7.96
N GLY A 197 -5.99 19.74 8.28
CA GLY A 197 -5.54 19.45 9.64
C GLY A 197 -4.02 19.44 9.72
N GLN A 198 -3.50 18.77 10.73
CA GLN A 198 -2.07 18.67 10.99
C GLN A 198 -1.73 17.28 11.56
N ILE A 199 -0.55 16.76 11.22
CA ILE A 199 0.03 15.62 11.93
C ILE A 199 0.54 16.11 13.27
N LEU A 200 0.05 15.48 14.34
CA LEU A 200 0.40 15.82 15.71
C LEU A 200 1.55 14.99 16.26
N TYR A 201 1.68 13.75 15.80
CA TYR A 201 2.63 12.77 16.32
C TYR A 201 2.86 11.67 15.29
N ILE A 202 4.08 11.14 15.27
CA ILE A 202 4.48 9.96 14.50
C ILE A 202 4.90 8.88 15.50
N ASP A 203 4.19 7.75 15.52
CA ASP A 203 4.56 6.65 16.41
C ASP A 203 5.82 5.89 15.96
N ASN A 204 6.29 4.96 16.78
CA ASN A 204 7.50 4.19 16.51
C ASN A 204 7.38 3.24 15.30
N PHE A 205 6.18 3.05 14.75
CA PHE A 205 5.95 2.27 13.53
C PHE A 205 5.80 3.18 12.30
N GLY A 206 5.89 4.50 12.48
CA GLY A 206 5.74 5.47 11.39
C GLY A 206 4.28 5.83 11.09
N ASN A 207 3.33 5.47 11.96
CA ASN A 207 1.93 5.87 11.77
C ASN A 207 1.77 7.35 12.10
N CYS A 208 1.02 8.05 11.25
CA CYS A 208 0.79 9.47 11.37
C CYS A 208 -0.52 9.74 12.12
N HIS A 209 -0.43 10.32 13.31
CA HIS A 209 -1.57 10.70 14.14
C HIS A 209 -1.99 12.12 13.79
N SER A 210 -3.18 12.31 13.23
CA SER A 210 -3.68 13.65 12.90
C SER A 210 -4.49 14.29 14.03
N ASN A 211 -4.80 15.57 13.87
CA ASN A 211 -5.80 16.27 14.69
C ASN A 211 -7.22 16.20 14.15
N ILE A 212 -7.47 15.47 13.06
CA ILE A 212 -8.79 15.39 12.43
C ILE A 212 -9.66 14.42 13.25
N SER A 213 -10.75 14.92 13.83
CA SER A 213 -11.69 14.11 14.61
C SER A 213 -12.66 13.34 13.71
N ASN A 214 -13.23 12.27 14.26
CA ASN A 214 -14.27 11.46 13.62
C ASN A 214 -15.47 12.29 13.14
N ASP A 215 -15.86 13.33 13.88
CA ASP A 215 -17.01 14.17 13.51
C ASP A 215 -16.81 14.89 12.17
N LEU A 216 -15.57 15.28 11.86
CA LEU A 216 -15.23 15.88 10.57
C LEU A 216 -15.29 14.84 9.43
N MET A 217 -15.02 13.57 9.74
CA MET A 217 -15.04 12.46 8.78
C MET A 217 -16.46 11.91 8.51
N SER A 218 -17.51 12.52 9.05
CA SER A 218 -18.91 12.05 8.95
C SER A 218 -19.49 11.88 7.53
N GLU A 219 -18.88 12.48 6.51
CA GLU A 219 -19.26 12.33 5.09
C GLU A 219 -18.38 11.35 4.32
N PHE A 220 -17.44 10.69 5.02
CA PHE A 220 -16.54 9.70 4.46
C PHE A 220 -17.01 8.32 4.92
N ASP A 221 -17.22 7.44 3.96
CA ASP A 221 -17.66 6.08 4.20
C ASP A 221 -16.47 5.11 4.24
N LEU A 222 -16.60 4.03 5.00
CA LEU A 222 -15.61 2.95 4.95
C LEU A 222 -15.50 2.43 3.51
N GLY A 223 -14.26 2.31 3.03
CA GLY A 223 -13.94 1.96 1.65
C GLY A 223 -13.59 3.15 0.77
N ASP A 224 -13.92 4.39 1.19
CA ASP A 224 -13.61 5.59 0.42
C ASP A 224 -12.11 5.72 0.13
N LEU A 225 -11.80 6.18 -1.09
CA LEU A 225 -10.46 6.55 -1.48
C LEU A 225 -10.18 8.00 -1.04
N LEU A 226 -9.18 8.15 -0.17
CA LEU A 226 -8.73 9.44 0.34
C LEU A 226 -7.52 9.89 -0.47
N LYS A 227 -7.59 11.08 -1.06
CA LYS A 227 -6.41 11.78 -1.56
C LYS A 227 -5.82 12.61 -0.42
N ILE A 228 -4.60 12.28 -0.02
CA ILE A 228 -3.88 12.95 1.06
C ILE A 228 -2.82 13.84 0.44
N GLU A 229 -2.80 15.10 0.87
CA GLU A 229 -1.82 16.10 0.48
C GLU A 229 -1.07 16.56 1.74
N ILE A 230 0.26 16.48 1.73
CA ILE A 230 1.14 16.88 2.84
C ILE A 230 1.86 18.17 2.44
N ASN A 231 1.72 19.22 3.26
CA ASN A 231 2.31 20.56 3.07
C ASN A 231 2.02 21.23 1.72
N GLY A 232 1.06 20.73 0.93
CA GLY A 232 0.79 21.25 -0.42
C GLY A 232 1.75 20.76 -1.51
N GLU A 233 2.63 19.81 -1.18
CA GLU A 233 3.71 19.36 -2.08
C GLU A 233 3.55 17.89 -2.46
N LYS A 234 3.39 17.01 -1.46
CA LYS A 234 3.33 15.57 -1.66
C LYS A 234 1.90 15.08 -1.64
N THR A 235 1.56 14.20 -2.58
CA THR A 235 0.22 13.64 -2.70
C THR A 235 0.28 12.12 -2.81
N PHE A 236 -0.60 11.43 -2.10
CA PHE A 236 -0.77 9.98 -2.19
C PHE A 236 -2.20 9.58 -1.86
N PHE A 237 -2.58 8.35 -2.21
CA PHE A 237 -3.88 7.81 -1.86
C PHE A 237 -3.81 6.87 -0.66
N ALA A 238 -4.86 6.87 0.16
CA ALA A 238 -5.08 5.89 1.21
C ALA A 238 -6.54 5.44 1.20
N LYS A 239 -6.78 4.17 1.51
CA LYS A 239 -8.15 3.67 1.66
C LYS A 239 -8.65 3.91 3.08
N LEU A 240 -9.85 4.44 3.26
CA LEU A 240 -10.48 4.57 4.57
C LEU A 240 -10.98 3.18 5.01
N GLY A 241 -10.38 2.64 6.07
CA GLY A 241 -10.71 1.34 6.65
C GLY A 241 -11.02 1.45 8.14
N THR A 242 -11.09 0.29 8.80
CA THR A 242 -11.29 0.20 10.25
C THR A 242 -10.00 -0.10 11.00
N THR A 243 -9.04 -0.73 10.34
CA THR A 243 -7.75 -1.18 10.90
C THR A 243 -6.70 -1.29 9.79
N TYR A 244 -5.46 -1.58 10.18
CA TYR A 244 -4.36 -1.89 9.24
C TYR A 244 -4.73 -2.98 8.21
N SER A 245 -5.45 -4.03 8.63
CA SER A 245 -5.82 -5.17 7.78
C SER A 245 -6.97 -4.90 6.82
N SER A 246 -7.44 -3.66 6.72
CA SER A 246 -8.48 -3.27 5.74
C SER A 246 -7.93 -3.18 4.31
N VAL A 247 -6.61 -3.23 4.17
CA VAL A 247 -5.86 -3.18 2.90
C VAL A 247 -4.80 -4.30 2.88
N GLY A 248 -4.26 -4.59 1.71
CA GLY A 248 -3.15 -5.53 1.54
C GLY A 248 -1.86 -5.05 2.22
N ASN A 249 -0.86 -5.92 2.32
CA ASN A 249 0.46 -5.53 2.82
C ASN A 249 1.05 -4.40 1.96
N SER A 250 1.85 -3.54 2.59
CA SER A 250 2.51 -2.39 1.95
C SER A 250 1.56 -1.31 1.40
N GLN A 251 0.24 -1.43 1.59
CA GLN A 251 -0.75 -0.46 1.14
C GLN A 251 -1.07 0.59 2.23
N ASN A 252 -1.35 1.81 1.79
CA ASN A 252 -1.72 2.94 2.62
C ASN A 252 -3.18 2.83 3.10
N VAL A 253 -3.40 3.11 4.38
CA VAL A 253 -4.73 3.05 5.00
C VAL A 253 -4.93 4.24 5.95
N GLY A 254 -6.14 4.79 5.93
CA GLY A 254 -6.62 5.71 6.95
C GLY A 254 -7.67 5.01 7.82
N PHE A 255 -7.70 5.26 9.13
CA PHE A 255 -8.76 4.76 10.01
C PHE A 255 -8.93 5.64 11.25
N ILE A 256 -10.11 5.61 11.85
CA ILE A 256 -10.38 6.28 13.13
C ILE A 256 -9.90 5.39 14.27
N ASP A 257 -9.01 5.91 15.10
CA ASP A 257 -8.47 5.17 16.25
C ASP A 257 -9.35 5.31 17.51
N ALA A 258 -8.92 4.68 18.60
CA ALA A 258 -9.63 4.72 19.89
C ALA A 258 -9.72 6.13 20.51
N SER A 259 -8.91 7.09 20.04
CA SER A 259 -9.00 8.50 20.45
C SER A 259 -9.97 9.32 19.59
N LEU A 260 -10.74 8.66 18.71
CA LEU A 260 -11.70 9.26 17.78
C LEU A 260 -11.04 10.25 16.80
N LYS A 261 -9.78 9.99 16.43
CA LYS A 261 -9.03 10.79 15.48
C LYS A 261 -8.56 9.92 14.31
N LEU A 262 -8.43 10.55 13.15
CA LEU A 262 -7.91 9.90 11.97
C LEU A 262 -6.41 9.62 12.12
N ARG A 263 -6.05 8.36 11.89
CA ARG A 263 -4.68 7.88 11.75
C ARG A 263 -4.43 7.48 10.31
N LEU A 264 -3.25 7.79 9.79
CA LEU A 264 -2.76 7.31 8.50
C LEU A 264 -1.60 6.35 8.74
N ALA A 265 -1.57 5.24 8.01
CA ALA A 265 -0.59 4.19 8.19
C ALA A 265 -0.29 3.48 6.86
N VAL A 266 0.77 2.65 6.87
CA VAL A 266 0.99 1.59 5.88
C VAL A 266 0.75 0.27 6.59
N ASN A 267 -0.02 -0.64 5.98
CA ASN A 267 -0.17 -1.98 6.54
C ASN A 267 1.17 -2.72 6.45
N VAL A 268 1.74 -3.09 7.59
CA VAL A 268 3.09 -3.69 7.70
C VAL A 268 4.17 -2.79 7.07
N GLY A 269 4.13 -1.49 7.33
CA GLY A 269 5.15 -0.55 6.85
C GLY A 269 5.18 0.78 7.61
N ASP A 270 6.03 1.69 7.15
CA ASP A 270 6.26 3.00 7.77
C ASP A 270 5.79 4.13 6.82
N LEU A 271 4.68 4.79 7.17
CA LEU A 271 4.11 5.87 6.35
C LEU A 271 4.97 7.13 6.40
N SER A 272 5.47 7.47 7.58
CA SER A 272 6.31 8.65 7.82
C SER A 272 7.57 8.60 6.98
N LEU A 273 8.29 7.48 6.96
CA LEU A 273 9.48 7.28 6.15
C LEU A 273 9.15 7.31 4.67
N ARG A 274 8.10 6.59 4.25
CA ARG A 274 7.70 6.49 2.82
C ARG A 274 7.45 7.84 2.17
N TYR A 275 6.73 8.73 2.87
CA TYR A 275 6.38 10.04 2.33
C TYR A 275 7.15 11.19 2.98
N ALA A 276 8.16 10.89 3.80
CA ALA A 276 8.90 11.86 4.62
C ALA A 276 7.97 12.86 5.33
N ILE A 277 7.01 12.32 6.11
CA ILE A 277 6.03 13.05 6.91
C ILE A 277 6.57 13.21 8.33
N ASN A 278 6.48 14.41 8.87
CA ASN A 278 6.90 14.75 10.23
C ASN A 278 5.72 15.26 11.06
N ALA A 279 5.88 15.22 12.39
CA ALA A 279 4.96 15.93 13.25
C ALA A 279 5.05 17.45 12.99
N GLY A 280 3.90 18.12 12.98
CA GLY A 280 3.76 19.52 12.58
C GLY A 280 3.37 19.71 11.11
N ASP A 281 3.50 18.70 10.26
CA ASP A 281 3.12 18.81 8.84
C ASP A 281 1.62 19.05 8.68
N LYS A 282 1.28 19.98 7.79
CA LYS A 282 -0.11 20.25 7.42
C LYS A 282 -0.61 19.14 6.51
N ILE A 283 -1.82 18.67 6.78
CA ILE A 283 -2.47 17.67 5.97
C ILE A 283 -3.75 18.22 5.38
N LYS A 284 -4.04 17.79 4.16
CA LYS A 284 -5.33 18.00 3.50
C LYS A 284 -5.80 16.67 2.96
N ILE A 285 -7.07 16.37 3.21
CA ILE A 285 -7.73 15.12 2.87
C ILE A 285 -8.93 15.47 2.02
N THR A 286 -9.05 14.84 0.87
CA THR A 286 -10.20 15.00 0.00
C THR A 286 -10.72 13.61 -0.40
N LYS A 287 -12.05 13.43 -0.38
CA LYS A 287 -12.67 12.27 -1.03
C LYS A 287 -12.45 12.39 -2.53
N SER A 288 -11.75 11.44 -3.14
CA SER A 288 -11.29 11.54 -4.53
C SER A 288 -11.53 10.25 -5.29
N SER A 289 -11.56 10.36 -6.61
CA SER A 289 -11.27 9.25 -7.51
C SER A 289 -9.81 9.32 -7.96
N ALA A 290 -9.26 8.17 -8.34
CA ALA A 290 -8.01 8.04 -9.07
C ALA A 290 -8.29 7.94 -10.58
N ARG A 291 -7.30 8.27 -11.39
CA ARG A 291 -7.36 8.17 -12.85
C ARG A 291 -6.36 7.12 -13.32
N VAL A 292 -6.83 6.10 -14.01
CA VAL A 292 -6.00 5.04 -14.58
C VAL A 292 -6.02 5.16 -16.11
N GLY A 293 -4.88 5.47 -16.69
CA GLY A 293 -4.68 5.45 -18.13
C GLY A 293 -4.52 4.01 -18.62
N ILE A 294 -5.21 3.64 -19.70
CA ILE A 294 -5.07 2.31 -20.31
C ILE A 294 -4.76 2.48 -21.79
N LEU A 295 -3.58 2.02 -22.20
CA LEU A 295 -3.16 2.00 -23.60
C LEU A 295 -3.26 0.57 -24.15
N TYR A 296 -4.07 0.41 -25.19
CA TYR A 296 -4.18 -0.82 -25.96
C TYR A 296 -3.40 -0.68 -27.26
N TYR A 297 -2.67 -1.74 -27.65
CA TYR A 297 -2.21 -1.86 -29.03
C TYR A 297 -3.38 -2.18 -29.99
N ASN A 298 -4.25 -3.09 -29.56
CA ASN A 298 -5.56 -3.35 -30.15
C ASN A 298 -6.54 -3.84 -29.07
N LYS A 299 -7.85 -3.81 -29.37
CA LYS A 299 -8.91 -4.35 -28.51
C LYS A 299 -9.42 -5.71 -28.98
N SER A 300 -8.51 -6.68 -29.14
CA SER A 300 -8.88 -8.08 -29.35
C SER A 300 -9.79 -8.62 -28.22
N SER A 301 -10.43 -9.77 -28.45
CA SER A 301 -11.26 -10.48 -27.45
C SER A 301 -10.48 -10.76 -26.15
N VAL A 302 -9.20 -11.14 -26.26
CA VAL A 302 -8.30 -11.39 -25.14
C VAL A 302 -8.00 -10.11 -24.35
N ALA A 303 -7.57 -9.03 -25.02
CA ALA A 303 -7.24 -7.77 -24.34
C ALA A 303 -8.44 -7.13 -23.64
N THR A 304 -9.63 -7.22 -24.26
CA THR A 304 -10.88 -6.73 -23.67
C THR A 304 -11.29 -7.57 -22.46
N SER A 305 -11.15 -8.89 -22.53
CA SER A 305 -11.41 -9.80 -21.40
C SER A 305 -10.49 -9.51 -20.20
N ILE A 306 -9.19 -9.32 -20.44
CA ILE A 306 -8.20 -8.99 -19.39
C ILE A 306 -8.57 -7.70 -18.67
N THR A 307 -8.89 -6.65 -19.43
CA THR A 307 -9.22 -5.35 -18.84
C THR A 307 -10.60 -5.33 -18.18
N GLY A 308 -11.57 -6.10 -18.70
CA GLY A 308 -12.84 -6.35 -18.04
C GLY A 308 -12.67 -7.00 -16.67
N GLY A 309 -11.98 -8.15 -16.60
CA GLY A 309 -11.73 -8.85 -15.33
C GLY A 309 -10.86 -8.05 -14.35
N MET A 310 -9.95 -7.22 -14.85
CA MET A 310 -9.19 -6.27 -14.03
C MET A 310 -10.11 -5.24 -13.37
N LYS A 311 -11.07 -4.65 -14.10
CA LYS A 311 -12.04 -3.70 -13.56
C LYS A 311 -12.99 -4.36 -12.55
N GLU A 312 -13.43 -5.58 -12.83
CA GLU A 312 -14.23 -6.38 -11.90
C GLU A 312 -13.47 -6.59 -10.58
N LYS A 313 -12.20 -6.99 -10.66
CA LYS A 313 -11.36 -7.18 -9.48
C LYS A 313 -11.13 -5.89 -8.69
N LEU A 314 -10.90 -4.77 -9.36
CA LEU A 314 -10.82 -3.47 -8.69
C LEU A 314 -12.13 -3.14 -7.96
N SER A 315 -13.28 -3.44 -8.57
CA SER A 315 -14.58 -3.29 -7.91
C SER A 315 -14.73 -4.20 -6.68
N GLU A 316 -14.29 -5.46 -6.74
CA GLU A 316 -14.28 -6.37 -5.58
C GLU A 316 -13.41 -5.84 -4.44
N LEU A 317 -12.29 -5.19 -4.78
CA LEU A 317 -11.41 -4.51 -3.83
C LEU A 317 -11.96 -3.18 -3.33
N GLY A 318 -13.20 -2.80 -3.72
CA GLY A 318 -13.86 -1.57 -3.32
C GLY A 318 -13.37 -0.32 -4.05
N LEU A 319 -12.68 -0.47 -5.18
CA LEU A 319 -12.18 0.59 -6.05
C LEU A 319 -12.94 0.59 -7.39
N SER A 320 -14.26 0.75 -7.33
CA SER A 320 -15.12 0.67 -8.52
C SER A 320 -15.03 1.92 -9.42
N GLU A 321 -15.28 1.71 -10.71
CA GLU A 321 -15.33 2.79 -11.71
C GLU A 321 -16.37 3.87 -11.37
N THR A 322 -17.49 3.45 -10.79
CA THR A 322 -18.60 4.35 -10.48
C THR A 322 -18.28 5.40 -9.42
N ASN A 323 -17.30 5.15 -8.55
CA ASN A 323 -17.10 5.95 -7.35
C ASN A 323 -15.64 6.36 -7.11
N PHE A 324 -14.67 5.56 -7.56
CA PHE A 324 -13.29 5.68 -7.09
C PHE A 324 -12.23 5.64 -8.18
N ILE A 325 -12.51 5.11 -9.37
CA ILE A 325 -11.55 5.08 -10.48
C ILE A 325 -12.21 5.62 -11.75
N GLN A 326 -11.52 6.51 -12.46
CA GLN A 326 -11.84 6.89 -13.82
C GLN A 326 -10.84 6.25 -14.76
N PHE A 327 -11.31 5.54 -15.79
CA PHE A 327 -10.46 4.93 -16.80
C PHE A 327 -10.33 5.83 -18.04
N ILE A 328 -9.10 6.08 -18.48
CA ILE A 328 -8.78 6.87 -19.66
C ILE A 328 -8.20 5.90 -20.69
N GLU A 329 -9.06 5.38 -21.56
CA GLU A 329 -8.69 4.32 -22.49
C GLU A 329 -8.34 4.88 -23.87
N ARG A 330 -7.27 4.38 -24.49
CA ARG A 330 -6.91 4.63 -25.88
C ARG A 330 -6.48 3.35 -26.60
N ASP A 331 -6.96 3.22 -27.83
CA ASP A 331 -6.71 2.07 -28.68
C ASP A 331 -5.96 2.51 -29.95
N ALA A 332 -4.79 1.90 -30.17
CA ALA A 332 -3.96 2.14 -31.34
C ALA A 332 -4.48 1.43 -32.60
N ASP A 333 -5.44 0.51 -32.48
CA ASP A 333 -6.07 -0.18 -33.62
C ASP A 333 -5.03 -0.85 -34.53
N ASN A 334 -4.09 -1.60 -33.92
CA ASN A 334 -2.95 -2.25 -34.57
C ASN A 334 -1.94 -1.30 -35.25
N ASP A 335 -2.03 0.01 -35.04
CA ASP A 335 -1.12 0.98 -35.63
C ASP A 335 -0.13 1.53 -34.60
N ALA A 336 1.08 0.95 -34.59
CA ALA A 336 2.15 1.37 -33.70
C ALA A 336 2.55 2.85 -33.85
N SER A 337 2.28 3.49 -35.00
CA SER A 337 2.60 4.90 -35.21
C SER A 337 1.73 5.84 -34.38
N ARG A 338 0.56 5.38 -33.93
CA ARG A 338 -0.36 6.15 -33.08
C ARG A 338 -0.01 6.11 -31.59
N LEU A 339 0.79 5.13 -31.16
CA LEU A 339 1.04 4.89 -29.73
C LEU A 339 1.60 6.11 -29.00
N PHE A 340 2.52 6.85 -29.62
CA PHE A 340 3.10 8.05 -29.01
C PHE A 340 2.04 9.13 -28.72
N ASP A 341 1.23 9.49 -29.73
CA ASP A 341 0.20 10.51 -29.58
C ASP A 341 -0.87 10.09 -28.56
N LEU A 342 -1.27 8.81 -28.58
CA LEU A 342 -2.23 8.26 -27.62
C LEU A 342 -1.71 8.26 -26.18
N ILE A 343 -0.40 8.05 -25.98
CA ILE A 343 0.22 8.21 -24.66
C ILE A 343 0.08 9.67 -24.20
N GLN A 344 0.36 10.65 -25.07
CA GLN A 344 0.21 12.06 -24.71
C GLN A 344 -1.25 12.40 -24.36
N GLU A 345 -2.23 11.89 -25.12
CA GLU A 345 -3.65 12.09 -24.80
C GLU A 345 -4.06 11.50 -23.44
N ILE A 346 -3.46 10.38 -23.04
CA ILE A 346 -3.69 9.79 -21.70
C ILE A 346 -3.03 10.66 -20.62
N LEU A 347 -1.80 11.13 -20.86
CA LEU A 347 -1.06 11.98 -19.92
C LEU A 347 -1.73 13.34 -19.71
N ASP A 348 -2.30 13.92 -20.75
CA ASP A 348 -3.08 15.18 -20.69
C ASP A 348 -4.32 15.07 -19.80
N ALA A 349 -4.76 13.84 -19.49
CA ALA A 349 -5.83 13.58 -18.53
C ALA A 349 -5.33 13.48 -17.07
N ASP A 350 -4.06 13.78 -16.80
CA ASP A 350 -3.36 13.76 -15.51
C ASP A 350 -3.60 12.44 -14.73
N VAL A 351 -3.30 11.31 -15.38
CA VAL A 351 -3.49 9.98 -14.78
C VAL A 351 -2.56 9.75 -13.58
N ASP A 352 -3.06 9.01 -12.59
CA ASP A 352 -2.31 8.62 -11.39
C ASP A 352 -1.53 7.31 -11.60
N ILE A 353 -2.00 6.44 -12.52
CA ILE A 353 -1.35 5.18 -12.94
C ILE A 353 -1.50 5.01 -14.45
N PHE A 354 -0.47 4.46 -15.09
CA PHE A 354 -0.51 4.06 -16.48
C PHE A 354 -0.47 2.53 -16.62
N LEU A 355 -1.47 1.95 -17.28
CA LEU A 355 -1.52 0.54 -17.66
C LEU A 355 -1.26 0.42 -19.17
N SER A 356 -0.24 -0.33 -19.57
CA SER A 356 -0.05 -0.75 -20.96
C SER A 356 -0.51 -2.19 -21.16
N VAL A 357 -1.33 -2.42 -22.19
CA VAL A 357 -1.87 -3.73 -22.53
C VAL A 357 -1.24 -4.19 -23.83
N SER A 358 -0.56 -5.34 -23.78
CA SER A 358 0.27 -5.94 -24.83
C SER A 358 1.70 -5.39 -24.95
N THR A 359 2.55 -6.17 -25.64
CA THR A 359 3.98 -5.88 -25.80
C THR A 359 4.25 -4.59 -26.57
N PRO A 360 3.65 -4.32 -27.76
CA PRO A 360 3.93 -3.06 -28.48
C PRO A 360 3.53 -1.81 -27.70
N ALA A 361 2.38 -1.84 -27.01
CA ALA A 361 1.93 -0.75 -26.15
C ALA A 361 2.90 -0.53 -24.98
N SER A 362 3.40 -1.62 -24.38
CA SER A 362 4.34 -1.55 -23.26
C SER A 362 5.71 -1.03 -23.68
N GLN A 363 6.22 -1.43 -24.86
CA GLN A 363 7.43 -0.86 -25.45
C GLN A 363 7.30 0.64 -25.71
N ALA A 364 6.15 1.11 -26.19
CA ALA A 364 5.92 2.54 -26.35
C ALA A 364 5.82 3.26 -24.99
N ALA A 365 5.11 2.67 -24.01
CA ALA A 365 4.87 3.27 -22.71
C ALA A 365 6.17 3.46 -21.90
N VAL A 366 7.07 2.46 -21.85
CA VAL A 366 8.32 2.58 -21.08
C VAL A 366 9.21 3.72 -21.57
N ASN A 367 9.12 4.08 -22.85
CA ASN A 367 9.92 5.13 -23.46
C ASN A 367 9.30 6.54 -23.38
N ASN A 368 7.99 6.65 -23.12
CA ASN A 368 7.26 7.92 -23.31
C ASN A 368 6.37 8.34 -22.13
N VAL A 369 6.11 7.44 -21.18
CA VAL A 369 5.45 7.78 -19.91
C VAL A 369 6.50 8.33 -18.94
N PRO A 370 6.27 9.47 -18.27
CA PRO A 370 7.19 10.00 -17.26
C PRO A 370 7.46 9.01 -16.12
N GLU A 371 8.64 9.06 -15.50
CA GLU A 371 9.02 8.18 -14.38
C GLU A 371 8.19 8.42 -13.12
N GLU A 372 7.63 9.61 -12.95
CA GLU A 372 6.78 9.97 -11.82
C GLU A 372 5.43 9.25 -11.83
N ILE A 373 4.98 8.77 -13.00
CA ILE A 373 3.73 8.02 -13.15
C ILE A 373 4.06 6.52 -13.13
N PRO A 374 3.54 5.76 -12.16
CA PRO A 374 3.70 4.31 -12.12
C PRO A 374 3.22 3.65 -13.41
N LEU A 375 4.09 2.85 -14.02
CA LEU A 375 3.76 2.06 -15.20
C LEU A 375 3.59 0.60 -14.83
N ILE A 376 2.42 0.05 -15.13
CA ILE A 376 2.12 -1.38 -14.98
C ILE A 376 1.90 -1.92 -16.39
N PHE A 377 2.63 -2.95 -16.79
CA PHE A 377 2.32 -3.66 -18.03
C PHE A 377 1.50 -4.93 -17.74
N THR A 378 0.66 -5.32 -18.68
CA THR A 378 -0.02 -6.62 -18.66
C THR A 378 -0.08 -7.18 -20.07
N TYR A 379 -0.32 -8.48 -20.19
CA TYR A 379 -0.41 -9.17 -21.48
C TYR A 379 0.91 -9.11 -22.30
N VAL A 380 2.05 -9.23 -21.61
CA VAL A 380 3.39 -9.15 -22.23
C VAL A 380 4.09 -10.51 -22.21
N THR A 381 4.39 -11.06 -23.38
CA THR A 381 4.88 -12.44 -23.49
C THR A 381 6.31 -12.60 -23.00
N ASP A 382 7.17 -11.65 -23.33
CA ASP A 382 8.57 -11.66 -22.88
C ASP A 382 9.04 -10.22 -22.65
N PRO A 383 8.87 -9.68 -21.43
CA PRO A 383 9.22 -8.30 -21.14
C PRO A 383 10.74 -8.05 -21.21
N GLU A 384 11.58 -9.07 -20.99
CA GLU A 384 13.03 -8.92 -21.02
C GLU A 384 13.52 -8.74 -22.48
N SER A 385 13.23 -9.70 -23.37
CA SER A 385 13.71 -9.60 -24.76
C SER A 385 13.01 -8.50 -25.55
N SER A 386 11.84 -8.06 -25.11
CA SER A 386 11.12 -6.92 -25.70
C SER A 386 11.69 -5.57 -25.26
N GLY A 387 12.69 -5.54 -24.37
CA GLY A 387 13.30 -4.30 -23.89
C GLY A 387 12.33 -3.45 -23.06
N ILE A 388 11.48 -4.10 -22.28
CA ILE A 388 10.57 -3.43 -21.33
C ILE A 388 11.26 -3.32 -19.97
N LEU A 389 11.96 -4.37 -19.53
CA LEU A 389 12.64 -4.38 -18.24
C LEU A 389 13.92 -3.54 -18.24
N ASP A 390 14.33 -3.08 -17.05
CA ASP A 390 15.54 -2.29 -16.81
C ASP A 390 15.65 -0.99 -17.63
N THR A 391 14.53 -0.50 -18.17
CA THR A 391 14.48 0.71 -19.01
C THR A 391 14.19 1.99 -18.23
N ARG A 392 13.55 1.88 -17.07
CA ARG A 392 13.10 2.97 -16.21
C ARG A 392 12.83 2.47 -14.80
N GLY A 393 12.75 3.38 -13.83
CA GLY A 393 12.15 3.10 -12.53
C GLY A 393 10.62 3.18 -12.56
N ASN A 394 10.00 2.88 -11.43
CA ASN A 394 8.55 2.92 -11.22
C ASN A 394 7.78 2.03 -12.20
N LEU A 395 8.26 0.79 -12.38
CA LEU A 395 7.76 -0.18 -13.37
C LEU A 395 7.54 -1.56 -12.75
N THR A 396 6.38 -2.16 -13.01
CA THR A 396 6.11 -3.58 -12.72
C THR A 396 5.13 -4.16 -13.75
N GLY A 397 4.75 -5.42 -13.63
CA GLY A 397 3.72 -5.96 -14.51
C GLY A 397 3.49 -7.46 -14.47
N LEU A 398 2.74 -7.92 -15.47
CA LEU A 398 2.30 -9.29 -15.61
C LEU A 398 2.61 -9.83 -17.00
N SER A 399 3.22 -11.00 -17.03
CA SER A 399 3.53 -11.70 -18.26
C SER A 399 2.49 -12.77 -18.58
N ASP A 400 2.11 -12.85 -19.85
CA ASP A 400 1.24 -13.91 -20.38
C ASP A 400 2.04 -15.06 -21.04
N ALA A 401 3.35 -15.14 -20.75
CA ALA A 401 4.26 -16.12 -21.33
C ALA A 401 3.68 -17.54 -21.35
N THR A 402 3.32 -18.01 -22.54
CA THR A 402 2.94 -19.40 -22.76
C THR A 402 4.21 -20.25 -22.86
N ASN A 403 4.25 -21.36 -22.12
CA ASN A 403 5.30 -22.35 -22.29
C ASN A 403 5.11 -23.07 -23.64
N PHE A 404 5.92 -22.72 -24.64
CA PHE A 404 5.79 -23.27 -25.99
C PHE A 404 6.07 -24.78 -26.08
N ASN A 405 6.79 -25.36 -25.12
CA ASN A 405 6.94 -26.81 -25.03
C ASN A 405 5.61 -27.45 -24.61
N ASP A 406 4.94 -26.90 -23.60
CA ASP A 406 3.63 -27.41 -23.16
C ASP A 406 2.57 -27.21 -24.25
N TYR A 407 2.63 -26.07 -24.94
CA TYR A 407 1.80 -25.79 -26.11
C TYR A 407 1.97 -26.83 -27.22
N LEU A 408 3.21 -27.10 -27.67
CA LEU A 408 3.44 -28.10 -28.72
C LEU A 408 3.19 -29.54 -28.25
N SER A 409 3.43 -29.82 -26.97
CA SER A 409 3.03 -31.09 -26.34
C SER A 409 1.52 -31.29 -26.45
N PHE A 410 0.73 -30.29 -26.08
CA PHE A 410 -0.73 -30.31 -26.24
C PHE A 410 -1.16 -30.49 -27.70
N VAL A 411 -0.57 -29.72 -28.63
CA VAL A 411 -0.82 -29.86 -30.08
C VAL A 411 -0.60 -31.32 -30.54
N LYS A 412 0.42 -31.99 -30.03
CA LYS A 412 0.66 -33.41 -30.34
C LYS A 412 -0.26 -34.37 -29.61
N ARG A 413 -0.76 -34.04 -28.43
CA ARG A 413 -1.77 -34.87 -27.77
C ARG A 413 -3.10 -34.84 -28.52
N ILE A 414 -3.50 -33.66 -29.01
CA ILE A 414 -4.74 -33.51 -29.80
C ILE A 414 -4.58 -34.04 -31.23
N MET A 415 -3.43 -33.81 -31.87
CA MET A 415 -3.11 -34.28 -33.22
C MET A 415 -1.78 -35.07 -33.26
N PRO A 416 -1.75 -36.34 -32.80
CA PRO A 416 -0.51 -37.13 -32.68
C PRO A 416 0.28 -37.30 -33.98
N ASN A 417 -0.43 -37.33 -35.11
CA ASN A 417 0.15 -37.54 -36.43
C ASN A 417 0.46 -36.24 -37.19
N LEU A 418 0.23 -35.06 -36.59
CA LEU A 418 0.50 -33.77 -37.22
C LEU A 418 1.96 -33.69 -37.68
N LYS A 419 2.22 -33.36 -38.94
CA LYS A 419 3.57 -33.18 -39.48
C LYS A 419 3.80 -31.79 -40.03
N ASN A 420 2.79 -31.17 -40.65
CA ASN A 420 2.95 -29.86 -41.28
C ASN A 420 1.99 -28.86 -40.62
N ALA A 421 2.55 -27.83 -39.98
CA ALA A 421 1.79 -26.77 -39.35
C ALA A 421 2.10 -25.42 -40.03
N GLY A 422 1.06 -24.60 -40.18
CA GLY A 422 1.15 -23.22 -40.64
C GLY A 422 1.10 -22.24 -39.46
N ARG A 423 1.66 -21.03 -39.64
CA ARG A 423 1.47 -19.90 -38.73
C ARG A 423 1.39 -18.59 -39.51
N LEU A 424 0.33 -17.83 -39.24
CA LEU A 424 0.31 -16.40 -39.55
C LEU A 424 0.93 -15.65 -38.38
N TYR A 425 1.72 -14.62 -38.67
CA TYR A 425 2.35 -13.83 -37.62
C TYR A 425 2.69 -12.43 -38.09
N ASN A 426 2.67 -11.44 -37.21
CA ASN A 426 3.15 -10.10 -37.46
C ASN A 426 4.66 -10.00 -37.17
N PRO A 427 5.52 -9.80 -38.20
CA PRO A 427 6.96 -9.71 -38.00
C PRO A 427 7.40 -8.43 -37.26
N TYR A 428 6.49 -7.47 -37.07
CA TYR A 428 6.76 -6.22 -36.37
C TYR A 428 6.43 -6.28 -34.86
N GLU A 429 5.93 -7.41 -34.37
CA GLU A 429 5.67 -7.66 -32.95
C GLU A 429 6.78 -8.50 -32.32
N SER A 430 7.48 -7.99 -31.29
CA SER A 430 8.58 -8.72 -30.65
C SER A 430 8.12 -10.00 -29.95
N ASN A 431 6.94 -9.99 -29.32
CA ASN A 431 6.26 -11.17 -28.77
C ASN A 431 6.06 -12.27 -29.83
N SER A 432 5.63 -11.88 -31.03
CA SER A 432 5.39 -12.80 -32.13
C SER A 432 6.67 -13.36 -32.74
N ALA A 433 7.71 -12.53 -32.83
CA ALA A 433 9.04 -12.96 -33.24
C ALA A 433 9.68 -13.91 -32.21
N PHE A 434 9.49 -13.64 -30.91
CA PHE A 434 9.92 -14.53 -29.83
C PHE A 434 9.23 -15.89 -29.94
N ALA A 435 7.89 -15.91 -30.06
CA ALA A 435 7.13 -17.14 -30.23
C ALA A 435 7.56 -17.93 -31.48
N GLN A 436 7.81 -17.24 -32.60
CA GLN A 436 8.34 -17.87 -33.81
C GLN A 436 9.65 -18.62 -33.53
N SER A 437 10.59 -17.96 -32.85
CA SER A 437 11.89 -18.54 -32.51
C SER A 437 11.73 -19.78 -31.61
N GLN A 438 10.88 -19.69 -30.59
CA GLN A 438 10.61 -20.80 -29.66
C GLN A 438 10.00 -22.01 -30.39
N LEU A 439 8.95 -21.79 -31.19
CA LEU A 439 8.31 -22.86 -31.96
C LEU A 439 9.27 -23.52 -32.95
N VAL A 440 10.07 -22.73 -33.67
CA VAL A 440 11.08 -23.25 -34.61
C VAL A 440 12.15 -24.06 -33.87
N SER A 441 12.57 -23.65 -32.67
CA SER A 441 13.56 -24.39 -31.89
C SER A 441 13.06 -25.79 -31.48
N LEU A 442 11.74 -25.93 -31.27
CA LEU A 442 11.09 -27.16 -30.81
C LEU A 442 10.60 -28.06 -31.96
N MET A 443 10.56 -27.56 -33.19
CA MET A 443 9.96 -28.27 -34.34
C MET A 443 10.56 -29.68 -34.56
N ARG A 444 11.88 -29.83 -34.38
CA ARG A 444 12.57 -31.11 -34.58
C ARG A 444 12.20 -32.13 -33.51
N PHE A 445 12.11 -31.68 -32.27
CA PHE A 445 11.75 -32.53 -31.13
C PHE A 445 10.36 -33.12 -31.31
N TYR A 446 9.42 -32.29 -31.79
CA TYR A 446 8.05 -32.70 -32.08
C TYR A 446 7.86 -33.28 -33.49
N ASN A 447 8.90 -33.45 -34.31
CA ASN A 447 8.79 -33.94 -35.69
C ASN A 447 7.72 -33.16 -36.51
N LEU A 448 7.85 -31.83 -36.51
CA LEU A 448 7.01 -30.88 -37.23
C LEU A 448 7.82 -30.13 -38.29
N ASN A 449 7.20 -29.91 -39.44
CA ASN A 449 7.58 -28.92 -40.43
C ASN A 449 6.70 -27.69 -40.21
N PHE A 450 7.33 -26.53 -40.09
CA PHE A 450 6.64 -25.29 -39.77
C PHE A 450 6.77 -24.31 -40.94
N THR A 451 5.63 -23.85 -41.46
CA THR A 451 5.58 -22.81 -42.50
C THR A 451 4.97 -21.56 -41.91
N SER A 452 5.67 -20.44 -42.04
CA SER A 452 5.23 -19.17 -41.47
C SER A 452 5.03 -18.14 -42.57
N VAL A 453 3.92 -17.39 -42.50
CA VAL A 453 3.62 -16.28 -43.39
C VAL A 453 3.46 -15.01 -42.56
N GLY A 454 4.26 -14.00 -42.88
CA GLY A 454 4.20 -12.71 -42.23
C GLY A 454 2.98 -11.91 -42.68
N ILE A 455 2.17 -11.44 -41.74
CA ILE A 455 1.04 -10.53 -41.98
C ILE A 455 1.26 -9.23 -41.19
N PRO A 456 1.47 -8.08 -41.85
CA PRO A 456 1.81 -6.84 -41.14
C PRO A 456 0.59 -6.16 -40.49
N SER A 457 -0.63 -6.63 -40.77
CA SER A 457 -1.89 -6.08 -40.26
C SER A 457 -3.03 -7.08 -40.44
N ILE A 458 -4.16 -6.84 -39.77
CA ILE A 458 -5.38 -7.66 -39.90
C ILE A 458 -5.89 -7.76 -41.34
N ASN A 459 -5.74 -6.71 -42.15
CA ASN A 459 -6.18 -6.70 -43.57
C ASN A 459 -5.44 -7.74 -44.44
N ALA A 460 -4.30 -8.25 -43.97
CA ALA A 460 -3.51 -9.27 -44.68
C ALA A 460 -3.88 -10.70 -44.25
N VAL A 461 -4.81 -10.91 -43.32
CA VAL A 461 -5.20 -12.25 -42.84
C VAL A 461 -5.72 -13.12 -43.99
N TYR A 462 -6.59 -12.60 -44.85
CA TYR A 462 -7.11 -13.33 -46.00
C TYR A 462 -6.01 -13.80 -46.95
N GLU A 463 -5.16 -12.88 -47.42
CA GLU A 463 -4.07 -13.21 -48.35
C GLU A 463 -3.02 -14.12 -47.69
N GLY A 464 -2.72 -13.88 -46.41
CA GLY A 464 -1.81 -14.69 -45.62
C GLY A 464 -2.31 -16.13 -45.47
N TYR A 465 -3.59 -16.31 -45.15
CA TYR A 465 -4.24 -17.61 -45.08
C TYR A 465 -4.10 -18.37 -46.40
N TRP A 466 -4.46 -17.74 -47.53
CA TRP A 466 -4.36 -18.41 -48.83
C TRP A 466 -2.92 -18.67 -49.27
N SER A 467 -1.97 -17.84 -48.84
CA SER A 467 -0.55 -18.12 -49.02
C SER A 467 -0.14 -19.39 -48.26
N LEU A 468 -0.58 -19.57 -47.01
CA LEU A 468 -0.34 -20.79 -46.25
C LEU A 468 -1.03 -22.02 -46.87
N ALA A 469 -2.34 -21.92 -47.12
CA ALA A 469 -3.16 -23.02 -47.60
C ALA A 469 -2.73 -23.53 -48.99
N ASN A 470 -2.30 -22.64 -49.90
CA ASN A 470 -1.91 -23.03 -51.25
C ASN A 470 -0.45 -23.50 -51.36
N ASN A 471 0.46 -22.98 -50.52
CA ASN A 471 1.90 -23.24 -50.66
C ASN A 471 2.40 -24.38 -49.79
N SER A 472 1.58 -24.93 -48.92
CA SER A 472 2.01 -25.92 -47.95
C SER A 472 0.85 -26.87 -47.65
N ASN A 473 1.12 -28.17 -47.70
CA ASN A 473 0.17 -29.21 -47.31
C ASN A 473 0.01 -29.22 -45.77
N ILE A 474 -0.42 -28.08 -45.22
CA ILE A 474 -0.61 -27.85 -43.80
C ILE A 474 -1.83 -28.65 -43.33
N GLU A 475 -1.70 -29.19 -42.13
CA GLU A 475 -2.74 -29.99 -41.48
C GLU A 475 -3.36 -29.24 -40.31
N ALA A 476 -2.73 -28.16 -39.83
CA ALA A 476 -3.21 -27.28 -38.79
C ALA A 476 -2.57 -25.89 -38.90
N ILE A 477 -3.22 -24.87 -38.35
CA ILE A 477 -2.65 -23.54 -38.14
C ILE A 477 -2.44 -23.35 -36.64
N LEU A 478 -1.23 -22.94 -36.24
CA LEU A 478 -0.88 -22.66 -34.85
C LEU A 478 -0.78 -21.13 -34.67
N VAL A 479 -1.57 -20.60 -33.74
CA VAL A 479 -1.53 -19.20 -33.31
C VAL A 479 -0.82 -19.14 -31.96
N ALA A 480 0.13 -18.20 -31.85
CA ALA A 480 1.00 -18.09 -30.69
C ALA A 480 1.53 -16.65 -30.54
N ALA A 481 1.23 -16.03 -29.40
CA ALA A 481 1.62 -14.72 -28.91
C ALA A 481 1.64 -13.63 -29.98
N ASP A 482 0.51 -13.39 -30.64
CA ASP A 482 0.41 -12.44 -31.75
C ASP A 482 -0.88 -11.64 -31.69
N ASN A 483 -0.76 -10.34 -31.39
CA ASN A 483 -1.91 -9.48 -31.16
C ASN A 483 -2.70 -9.23 -32.44
N THR A 484 -2.00 -9.09 -33.58
CA THR A 484 -2.63 -8.87 -34.90
C THR A 484 -3.44 -10.09 -35.34
N VAL A 485 -2.92 -11.29 -35.14
CA VAL A 485 -3.63 -12.54 -35.47
C VAL A 485 -4.77 -12.79 -34.50
N SER A 486 -4.61 -12.49 -33.20
CA SER A 486 -5.69 -12.58 -32.22
C SER A 486 -6.86 -11.66 -32.57
N ASP A 487 -6.59 -10.43 -33.01
CA ASP A 487 -7.62 -9.50 -33.49
C ASP A 487 -8.32 -10.00 -34.77
N GLY A 488 -7.57 -10.65 -35.67
CA GLY A 488 -8.09 -11.29 -36.88
C GLY A 488 -8.63 -12.71 -36.72
N MET A 489 -8.80 -13.21 -35.49
CA MET A 489 -9.03 -14.64 -35.23
C MET A 489 -10.31 -15.16 -35.89
N THR A 490 -11.42 -14.42 -35.80
CA THR A 490 -12.71 -14.85 -36.40
C THR A 490 -12.64 -14.98 -37.92
N GLU A 491 -11.88 -14.11 -38.60
CA GLU A 491 -11.69 -14.21 -40.04
C GLU A 491 -10.83 -15.43 -40.38
N LEU A 492 -9.71 -15.61 -39.67
CA LEU A 492 -8.80 -16.74 -39.85
C LEU A 492 -9.53 -18.08 -39.66
N THR A 493 -10.25 -18.25 -38.56
CA THR A 493 -10.99 -19.50 -38.26
C THR A 493 -12.11 -19.71 -39.26
N GLY A 494 -12.82 -18.65 -39.67
CA GLY A 494 -13.87 -18.72 -40.69
C GLY A 494 -13.37 -19.20 -42.06
N LEU A 495 -12.14 -18.85 -42.44
CA LEU A 495 -11.47 -19.37 -43.63
C LEU A 495 -11.04 -20.83 -43.43
N ALA A 496 -10.36 -21.12 -42.32
CA ALA A 496 -9.82 -22.43 -42.01
C ALA A 496 -10.91 -23.52 -41.87
N ILE A 497 -12.06 -23.19 -41.27
CA ILE A 497 -13.21 -24.08 -41.13
C ILE A 497 -13.75 -24.51 -42.51
N LYS A 498 -13.79 -23.61 -43.50
CA LYS A 498 -14.27 -23.94 -44.86
C LYS A 498 -13.37 -24.99 -45.53
N ASP A 499 -12.07 -24.92 -45.29
CA ASP A 499 -11.10 -25.88 -45.82
C ASP A 499 -10.87 -27.07 -44.87
N LYS A 500 -11.59 -27.12 -43.74
CA LYS A 500 -11.47 -28.14 -42.69
C LYS A 500 -10.08 -28.23 -42.07
N ILE A 501 -9.37 -27.10 -42.01
CA ILE A 501 -8.06 -26.98 -41.37
C ILE A 501 -8.29 -26.53 -39.92
N PRO A 502 -7.87 -27.31 -38.90
CA PRO A 502 -7.97 -26.90 -37.52
C PRO A 502 -7.02 -25.75 -37.20
N VAL A 503 -7.53 -24.75 -36.47
CA VAL A 503 -6.72 -23.71 -35.82
C VAL A 503 -6.55 -24.08 -34.36
N ILE A 504 -5.30 -24.06 -33.86
CA ILE A 504 -4.99 -24.23 -32.44
C ILE A 504 -4.47 -22.90 -31.91
N GLY A 505 -5.17 -22.33 -30.93
CA GLY A 505 -4.83 -21.05 -30.31
C GLY A 505 -4.04 -21.22 -29.02
N ASP A 506 -3.46 -20.13 -28.56
CA ASP A 506 -2.76 -19.97 -27.27
C ASP A 506 -3.57 -19.14 -26.26
N SER A 507 -4.88 -19.06 -26.46
CA SER A 507 -5.84 -18.44 -25.55
C SER A 507 -7.19 -19.13 -25.63
N PHE A 508 -7.93 -19.23 -24.52
CA PHE A 508 -9.27 -19.82 -24.52
C PHE A 508 -10.28 -19.00 -25.33
N GLN A 509 -10.14 -17.67 -25.39
CA GLN A 509 -10.96 -16.81 -26.25
C GLN A 509 -10.80 -17.17 -27.74
N HIS A 510 -9.64 -17.67 -28.18
CA HIS A 510 -9.48 -18.10 -29.57
C HIS A 510 -10.46 -19.24 -29.93
N CYS A 511 -10.85 -20.08 -28.96
CA CYS A 511 -11.89 -21.10 -29.17
C CYS A 511 -13.27 -20.47 -29.33
N GLU A 512 -13.60 -19.41 -28.59
CA GLU A 512 -14.84 -18.61 -28.79
C GLU A 512 -14.87 -18.06 -30.21
N ASP A 513 -13.73 -17.56 -30.68
CA ASP A 513 -13.54 -17.00 -32.01
C ASP A 513 -13.40 -18.07 -33.12
N GLY A 514 -13.64 -19.35 -32.81
CA GLY A 514 -13.79 -20.43 -33.79
C GLY A 514 -12.61 -21.38 -33.92
N ALA A 515 -11.52 -21.20 -33.17
CA ALA A 515 -10.43 -22.17 -33.14
C ALA A 515 -10.91 -23.53 -32.61
N LEU A 516 -10.30 -24.63 -33.05
CA LEU A 516 -10.68 -25.98 -32.63
C LEU A 516 -10.40 -26.18 -31.14
N ALA A 517 -9.22 -25.74 -30.70
CA ALA A 517 -8.72 -25.96 -29.35
C ALA A 517 -7.67 -24.90 -29.00
N SER A 518 -7.40 -24.76 -27.72
CA SER A 518 -6.27 -23.99 -27.23
C SER A 518 -5.72 -24.54 -25.92
N ILE A 519 -4.47 -24.19 -25.65
CA ILE A 519 -3.87 -24.28 -24.33
C ILE A 519 -3.19 -22.95 -24.01
N SER A 520 -3.43 -22.43 -22.82
CA SER A 520 -2.97 -21.10 -22.44
C SER A 520 -2.69 -21.02 -20.94
N ILE A 521 -2.25 -19.83 -20.52
CA ILE A 521 -2.38 -19.43 -19.13
C ILE A 521 -3.85 -19.18 -18.75
N ASP A 522 -4.11 -19.01 -17.46
CA ASP A 522 -5.41 -18.58 -16.95
C ASP A 522 -5.55 -17.05 -17.04
N TYR A 523 -6.13 -16.56 -18.14
CA TYR A 523 -6.33 -15.12 -18.34
C TYR A 523 -7.29 -14.47 -17.33
N GLU A 524 -8.19 -15.22 -16.69
CA GLU A 524 -9.01 -14.70 -15.58
C GLU A 524 -8.12 -14.39 -14.36
N LYS A 525 -7.15 -15.26 -14.06
CA LYS A 525 -6.17 -15.01 -12.99
C LYS A 525 -5.23 -13.87 -13.32
N LEU A 526 -4.81 -13.73 -14.58
CA LEU A 526 -3.99 -12.60 -15.04
C LEU A 526 -4.77 -11.28 -14.92
N ALA A 527 -6.03 -11.25 -15.34
CA ALA A 527 -6.92 -10.10 -15.21
C ALA A 527 -7.08 -9.68 -13.74
N SER A 528 -7.43 -10.63 -12.88
CA SER A 528 -7.55 -10.40 -11.43
C SER A 528 -6.25 -9.91 -10.81
N SER A 529 -5.12 -10.55 -11.14
CA SER A 529 -3.80 -10.14 -10.64
C SER A 529 -3.40 -8.74 -11.11
N THR A 530 -3.84 -8.32 -12.31
CA THR A 530 -3.63 -6.97 -12.83
C THR A 530 -4.40 -5.94 -11.98
N GLY A 531 -5.66 -6.23 -11.64
CA GLY A 531 -6.46 -5.37 -10.75
C GLY A 531 -5.88 -5.27 -9.33
N GLU A 532 -5.39 -6.37 -8.78
CA GLU A 532 -4.70 -6.38 -7.48
C GLU A 532 -3.43 -5.51 -7.50
N GLN A 533 -2.64 -5.58 -8.57
CA GLN A 533 -1.41 -4.81 -8.70
C GLN A 533 -1.70 -3.31 -8.87
N ILE A 534 -2.70 -2.93 -9.66
CA ILE A 534 -3.16 -1.54 -9.76
C ILE A 534 -3.62 -1.02 -8.39
N ALA A 535 -4.42 -1.79 -7.65
CA ALA A 535 -4.87 -1.40 -6.32
C ALA A 535 -3.69 -1.21 -5.33
N ALA A 536 -2.71 -2.11 -5.38
CA ALA A 536 -1.53 -2.03 -4.52
C ALA A 536 -0.70 -0.78 -4.80
N VAL A 537 -0.36 -0.54 -6.07
CA VAL A 537 0.41 0.62 -6.51
C VAL A 537 -0.34 1.92 -6.24
N LEU A 538 -1.65 1.95 -6.48
CA LEU A 538 -2.49 3.12 -6.19
C LEU A 538 -2.45 3.49 -4.71
N LEU A 539 -2.45 2.47 -3.85
CA LEU A 539 -2.34 2.61 -2.41
C LEU A 539 -0.87 2.65 -1.94
N GLY A 540 0.09 2.97 -2.80
CA GLY A 540 1.44 3.33 -2.42
C GLY A 540 2.43 2.16 -2.28
N ALA A 541 2.11 0.97 -2.78
CA ALA A 541 3.13 -0.06 -3.02
C ALA A 541 4.10 0.44 -4.10
N ASN A 542 5.40 0.22 -3.89
CA ASN A 542 6.45 0.63 -4.82
C ASN A 542 6.53 -0.36 -6.00
N PRO A 543 6.25 0.03 -7.26
CA PRO A 543 6.32 -0.88 -8.39
C PRO A 543 7.67 -1.59 -8.53
N ASP A 544 8.78 -0.93 -8.21
CA ASP A 544 10.12 -1.50 -8.35
C ASP A 544 10.41 -2.63 -7.34
N GLU A 545 9.59 -2.74 -6.29
CA GLU A 545 9.65 -3.82 -5.30
C GLU A 545 8.61 -4.93 -5.57
N GLU A 546 7.66 -4.69 -6.48
CA GLU A 546 6.63 -5.65 -6.84
C GLU A 546 7.14 -6.61 -7.93
N GLU A 547 7.10 -7.92 -7.63
CA GLU A 547 7.53 -8.95 -8.56
C GLU A 547 6.69 -8.98 -9.85
N ILE A 548 7.36 -9.20 -10.98
CA ILE A 548 6.68 -9.51 -12.24
C ILE A 548 6.00 -10.87 -12.10
N LYS A 549 4.69 -10.91 -12.37
CA LYS A 549 3.91 -12.14 -12.23
C LYS A 549 3.93 -12.96 -13.52
N TYR A 550 4.12 -14.27 -13.36
CA TYR A 550 4.06 -15.29 -14.41
C TYR A 550 3.04 -16.37 -14.05
N PHE A 551 2.45 -17.02 -15.05
CA PHE A 551 1.36 -17.98 -14.88
C PHE A 551 1.70 -19.33 -15.54
N SER A 552 1.14 -20.42 -15.01
CA SER A 552 1.28 -21.76 -15.60
C SER A 552 0.46 -21.90 -16.87
N THR A 553 0.97 -22.65 -17.85
CA THR A 553 0.25 -23.01 -19.08
C THR A 553 -0.48 -24.34 -18.90
N ASP A 554 -1.71 -24.28 -18.39
CA ASP A 554 -2.51 -25.46 -18.04
C ASP A 554 -4.00 -25.33 -18.37
N VAL A 555 -4.44 -24.20 -18.93
CA VAL A 555 -5.84 -23.97 -19.26
C VAL A 555 -6.12 -24.46 -20.67
N ILE A 556 -6.86 -25.57 -20.76
CA ILE A 556 -7.31 -26.14 -22.04
C ILE A 556 -8.73 -25.67 -22.34
N ALA A 557 -8.95 -25.21 -23.57
CA ALA A 557 -10.27 -24.92 -24.11
C ALA A 557 -10.52 -25.65 -25.42
N LEU A 558 -11.78 -25.99 -25.67
CA LEU A 558 -12.19 -26.76 -26.84
C LEU A 558 -13.44 -26.16 -27.48
N ASN A 559 -13.50 -26.16 -28.81
CA ASN A 559 -14.71 -25.82 -29.56
C ASN A 559 -15.28 -27.07 -30.25
N THR A 560 -16.30 -27.65 -29.64
CA THR A 560 -16.97 -28.87 -30.14
C THR A 560 -17.81 -28.61 -31.40
N LYS A 561 -18.27 -27.37 -31.59
CA LYS A 561 -18.93 -26.95 -32.83
C LYS A 561 -17.93 -26.95 -33.98
N THR A 562 -16.79 -26.27 -33.82
CA THR A 562 -15.71 -26.28 -34.82
C THR A 562 -15.26 -27.70 -35.12
N ALA A 563 -15.08 -28.54 -34.10
CA ALA A 563 -14.74 -29.96 -34.29
C ALA A 563 -15.76 -30.67 -35.19
N THR A 564 -17.06 -30.44 -34.99
CA THR A 564 -18.11 -31.00 -35.84
C THR A 564 -18.05 -30.46 -37.27
N ASP A 565 -17.90 -29.14 -37.44
CA ASP A 565 -17.91 -28.47 -38.74
C ASP A 565 -16.74 -28.92 -39.64
N ILE A 566 -15.58 -29.16 -39.05
CA ILE A 566 -14.39 -29.64 -39.78
C ILE A 566 -14.30 -31.18 -39.82
N GLY A 567 -15.20 -31.89 -39.14
CA GLY A 567 -15.20 -33.35 -39.06
C GLY A 567 -14.05 -33.94 -38.23
N PHE A 568 -13.61 -33.22 -37.19
CA PHE A 568 -12.55 -33.63 -36.27
C PHE A 568 -13.11 -34.30 -35.02
N THR A 569 -12.51 -35.43 -34.62
CA THR A 569 -12.85 -36.13 -33.37
C THR A 569 -11.85 -35.76 -32.29
N ILE A 570 -12.30 -35.02 -31.28
CA ILE A 570 -11.47 -34.66 -30.12
C ILE A 570 -11.16 -35.92 -29.29
N PRO A 571 -9.90 -36.19 -28.92
CA PRO A 571 -9.55 -37.29 -28.02
C PRO A 571 -10.26 -37.18 -26.66
N SER A 572 -10.81 -38.28 -26.16
CA SER A 572 -11.61 -38.29 -24.92
C SER A 572 -10.83 -37.84 -23.68
N GLU A 573 -9.53 -38.12 -23.63
CA GLU A 573 -8.63 -37.66 -22.56
C GLU A 573 -8.59 -36.13 -22.52
N ILE A 574 -8.37 -35.48 -23.67
CA ILE A 574 -8.31 -34.02 -23.77
C ILE A 574 -9.67 -33.38 -23.46
N LEU A 575 -10.76 -34.00 -23.91
CA LEU A 575 -12.11 -33.55 -23.60
C LEU A 575 -12.38 -33.51 -22.08
N SER A 576 -11.81 -34.46 -21.32
CA SER A 576 -11.97 -34.51 -19.86
C SER A 576 -11.10 -33.52 -19.10
N GLU A 577 -10.06 -32.97 -19.73
CA GLU A 577 -9.15 -31.97 -19.14
C GLU A 577 -9.57 -30.53 -19.41
N ALA A 578 -10.47 -30.31 -20.37
CA ALA A 578 -10.85 -28.96 -20.79
C ALA A 578 -11.57 -28.19 -19.67
N LYS A 579 -11.02 -27.01 -19.33
CA LYS A 579 -11.67 -26.06 -18.42
C LYS A 579 -12.87 -25.39 -19.11
N TYR A 580 -12.74 -25.10 -20.40
CA TYR A 580 -13.78 -24.45 -21.20
C TYR A 580 -14.18 -25.30 -22.40
N THR A 581 -15.49 -25.37 -22.69
CA THR A 581 -16.02 -26.06 -23.86
C THR A 581 -17.09 -25.22 -24.52
N TYR A 582 -16.89 -24.88 -25.78
CA TYR A 582 -17.80 -24.09 -26.60
C TYR A 582 -18.58 -25.00 -27.54
N SER A 583 -19.90 -24.83 -27.60
CA SER A 583 -20.81 -25.76 -28.30
C SER A 583 -21.96 -25.09 -29.07
N THR A 584 -22.28 -23.82 -28.82
CA THR A 584 -23.33 -23.05 -29.51
C THR A 584 -22.98 -21.56 -29.58
N ASN A 585 -23.45 -20.86 -30.62
CA ASN A 585 -23.43 -19.39 -30.64
C ASN A 585 -24.58 -18.91 -29.76
N ASP A 586 -24.31 -18.51 -28.52
CA ASP A 586 -25.22 -17.65 -27.76
C ASP A 586 -24.48 -16.36 -27.37
#